data_AF-A0A398B717-F1
#
_entry.id   AF-A0A398B717-F1
#
_cell.length_a   1.000
_cell.length_b   1.000
_cell.length_c   1.000
_cell.angle_alpha   90.00
_cell.angle_beta   90.00
_cell.angle_gamma   90.00
#
_symmetry.space_group_name_H-M   'P 1'
#
loop_
_entity.id
_entity.type
_entity.pdbx_description
1 polymer ?
#
loop_
_entity_poly.entity_id
_entity_poly.type
_entity_poly.pdbx_seq_one_letter_code
_entity_poly.pdbx_strand_id
1 'polypeptide(L)' 'MANLDGFKRKFIVLKMSEYDLLSTPTERNHLASVGRKIAKRREDEGKKPVNEYLVINTDESYADEVIDILKRHGHWG' A
#
# COMPACT_ATOMS: atom_id res chain seq x y z
N MET A 1 7.62 -13.45 -11.99
CA MET A 1 6.66 -13.00 -10.96
C MET A 1 7.12 -13.58 -9.64
N ALA A 2 7.21 -12.75 -8.60
CA ALA A 2 7.74 -13.16 -7.30
C ALA A 2 6.92 -14.26 -6.62
N ASN A 3 7.54 -15.05 -5.73
CA ASN A 3 6.84 -16.07 -4.95
C ASN A 3 6.08 -15.43 -3.75
N LEU A 4 4.74 -15.39 -3.84
CA LEU A 4 3.86 -14.74 -2.88
C LEU A 4 3.28 -15.66 -1.79
N ASP A 5 3.83 -16.87 -1.61
CA ASP A 5 3.30 -17.82 -0.62
C ASP A 5 3.28 -17.22 0.79
N GLY A 6 2.11 -17.28 1.44
CA GLY A 6 1.87 -16.72 2.78
C GLY A 6 1.52 -15.23 2.81
N PHE A 7 1.51 -14.53 1.68
CA PHE A 7 1.12 -13.11 1.62
C PHE A 7 -0.36 -12.89 1.94
N LYS A 8 -0.67 -11.90 2.79
CA LYS A 8 -2.06 -11.47 3.08
C LYS A 8 -2.29 -10.05 2.58
N ARG A 9 -3.37 -9.86 1.81
CA ARG A 9 -3.77 -8.53 1.32
C ARG A 9 -4.26 -7.65 2.47
N LYS A 10 -3.39 -6.74 2.93
CA LYS A 10 -3.67 -5.77 4.01
C LYS A 10 -3.86 -4.33 3.51
N PHE A 11 -3.31 -4.02 2.35
CA PHE A 11 -3.26 -2.69 1.78
C PHE A 11 -3.81 -2.67 0.36
N ILE A 12 -4.34 -1.52 -0.05
CA ILE A 12 -4.58 -1.19 -1.45
C ILE A 12 -3.44 -0.28 -1.86
N VAL A 13 -2.72 -0.67 -2.91
CA VAL A 13 -1.66 0.12 -3.53
C VAL A 13 -2.12 0.44 -4.95
N LEU A 14 -2.12 1.72 -5.30
CA LEU A 14 -2.43 2.20 -6.64
C LEU A 14 -1.21 2.95 -7.16
N LYS A 15 -0.74 2.60 -8.36
CA LYS A 15 0.31 3.36 -9.02
C LYS A 15 -0.27 4.70 -9.46
N MET A 16 0.30 5.80 -8.96
CA MET A 16 -0.25 7.13 -9.19
C MET A 16 -0.43 7.47 -10.67
N SER A 17 0.52 7.07 -11.53
CA SER A 17 0.40 7.31 -12.97
C SER A 17 -0.82 6.66 -13.62
N GLU A 18 -1.22 5.47 -13.15
CA GLU A 18 -2.41 4.77 -13.66
C GLU A 18 -3.68 5.34 -13.05
N TYR A 19 -3.64 5.63 -11.75
CA TYR A 19 -4.74 6.30 -11.06
C TYR A 19 -5.07 7.65 -11.71
N ASP A 20 -4.08 8.48 -11.99
CA ASP A 20 -4.27 9.79 -12.59
C ASP A 20 -4.79 9.72 -14.03
N LEU A 21 -4.39 8.69 -14.78
CA LEU A 21 -4.83 8.44 -16.15
C LEU A 21 -6.26 7.91 -16.22
N LEU A 22 -6.63 6.99 -15.33
CA LEU A 22 -7.86 6.20 -15.43
C LEU A 22 -9.02 6.74 -14.59
N SER A 23 -8.75 7.53 -13.55
CA SER A 23 -9.79 8.00 -12.64
C SER A 23 -10.45 9.30 -13.11
N THR A 24 -11.77 9.33 -13.02
CA THR A 24 -12.57 10.55 -13.15
C THR A 24 -12.41 11.45 -11.92
N PRO A 25 -12.65 12.77 -12.02
CA PRO A 25 -12.61 13.67 -10.87
C PRO A 25 -13.50 13.22 -9.70
N THR A 26 -14.67 12.65 -9.98
CA THR A 26 -15.61 12.13 -8.97
C THR A 26 -14.99 10.96 -8.19
N GLU A 27 -14.39 10.00 -8.89
CA GLU A 27 -13.72 8.86 -8.25
C GLU A 27 -12.54 9.32 -7.39
N ARG A 28 -11.77 10.31 -7.86
CA ARG A 28 -10.68 10.90 -7.07
C ARG A 28 -11.18 11.53 -5.78
N ASN A 29 -12.29 12.26 -5.86
CA ASN A 29 -12.91 12.87 -4.69
C ASN A 29 -13.44 11.83 -3.70
N HIS A 30 -14.02 10.73 -4.19
CA HIS A 30 -14.46 9.63 -3.34
C HIS A 30 -13.27 8.96 -2.64
N LEU A 31 -12.18 8.65 -3.36
CA LEU A 31 -11.00 8.03 -2.76
C LEU A 31 -10.36 8.97 -1.73
N ALA A 32 -10.22 10.25 -2.04
CA ALA A 32 -9.72 11.26 -1.11
C ALA A 32 -10.60 11.38 0.15
N SER A 33 -11.93 11.32 -0.01
CA SER A 33 -12.88 11.34 1.11
C SER A 33 -12.66 10.15 2.06
N VAL A 34 -12.49 8.95 1.51
CA VAL A 34 -12.17 7.75 2.31
C VAL A 34 -10.83 7.90 3.02
N GLY A 35 -9.79 8.36 2.31
CA GLY A 35 -8.46 8.61 2.89
C GLY A 35 -8.50 9.59 4.06
N ARG A 36 -9.22 10.70 3.93
CA ARG A 36 -9.39 11.70 5.01
C ARG A 36 -10.11 11.12 6.23
N LYS A 37 -11.14 10.29 6.04
CA LYS A 37 -11.84 9.63 7.16
C LYS A 37 -10.90 8.71 7.94
N ILE A 38 -10.05 7.96 7.24
CA ILE A 38 -9.04 7.10 7.87
C ILE A 38 -8.01 7.95 8.63
N ALA A 39 -7.48 9.00 8.01
CA ALA A 39 -6.50 9.89 8.62
C ALA A 39 -7.06 10.55 9.90
N LYS A 40 -8.27 11.10 9.83
CA LYS A 40 -8.95 11.70 10.97
C LYS A 40 -9.13 10.71 12.12
N ARG A 41 -9.61 9.49 11.84
CA ARG A 41 -9.76 8.45 12.87
C ARG A 41 -8.43 8.17 13.57
N ARG A 42 -7.33 8.15 12.82
CA ARG A 42 -5.99 7.91 13.39
C ARG A 42 -5.53 9.05 14.29
N GLU A 43 -5.79 10.30 13.89
CA GLU A 43 -5.52 11.48 14.72
C GLU A 43 -6.34 11.44 16.02
N ASP A 44 -7.62 11.09 15.92
CA ASP A 44 -8.52 10.93 17.07
C ASP A 44 -8.03 9.81 18.02
N GLU A 45 -7.30 8.81 17.50
CA GLU A 45 -6.61 7.74 18.26
C GLU A 45 -5.18 8.13 18.73
N GLY A 46 -4.74 9.39 18.53
CA GLY A 46 -3.40 9.87 18.91
C GLY A 46 -2.25 9.34 18.04
N LYS A 47 -2.56 8.81 16.86
CA LYS A 47 -1.57 8.25 15.91
C LYS A 47 -1.25 9.26 14.80
N LYS A 48 -0.13 9.03 14.09
CA LYS A 48 0.15 9.77 12.85
C LYS A 48 -0.99 9.56 11.84
N PRO A 49 -1.48 10.62 11.19
CA PRO A 49 -2.60 10.54 10.24
C PRO A 49 -2.31 9.63 9.04
N VAL A 50 -1.07 9.70 8.55
CA VAL A 50 -0.60 8.92 7.39
C VAL A 50 0.54 8.01 7.85
N ASN A 51 0.46 6.73 7.46
CA ASN A 51 1.57 5.80 7.61
C ASN A 51 2.51 5.94 6.41
N GLU A 52 3.81 5.83 6.66
CA GLU A 52 4.83 5.78 5.63
C GLU A 52 5.18 4.32 5.38
N TYR A 53 5.17 3.90 4.11
CA TYR A 53 5.50 2.55 3.70
C TYR A 53 6.50 2.58 2.55
N LEU A 54 7.45 1.66 2.57
CA LEU A 54 8.23 1.31 1.39
C LEU A 54 7.46 0.25 0.62
N VAL A 55 7.07 0.56 -0.61
CA VAL A 55 6.30 -0.34 -1.48
C VAL A 55 7.16 -0.74 -2.66
N ILE A 56 7.16 -2.05 -2.96
CA ILE A 56 7.93 -2.63 -4.05
C ILE A 56 6.96 -3.39 -4.95
N ASN A 57 7.09 -3.18 -6.26
CA ASN A 57 6.35 -3.96 -7.24
C ASN A 57 6.95 -5.37 -7.33
N THR A 58 6.11 -6.39 -7.22
CA THR A 58 6.51 -7.80 -7.23
C THR A 58 6.88 -8.34 -8.61
N ASP A 59 6.68 -7.54 -9.65
CA ASP A 59 7.16 -7.84 -11.00
C ASP A 59 8.61 -7.44 -11.23
N GLU A 60 9.21 -6.66 -10.31
CA GLU A 60 10.61 -6.29 -10.38
C GLU A 60 11.52 -7.49 -10.19
N SER A 61 12.63 -7.54 -10.94
CA SER A 61 13.58 -8.68 -10.93
C SER A 61 14.18 -8.99 -9.55
N TYR A 62 14.25 -7.99 -8.67
CA TYR A 62 14.79 -8.10 -7.31
C TYR A 62 13.71 -8.41 -6.25
N ALA A 63 12.44 -8.60 -6.64
CA ALA A 63 11.35 -8.73 -5.68
C ALA A 63 11.53 -9.93 -4.73
N ASP A 64 12.00 -11.08 -5.24
CA ASP A 64 12.24 -12.28 -4.41
C ASP A 64 13.31 -12.04 -3.34
N GLU A 65 14.35 -11.24 -3.63
CA GLU A 65 15.38 -10.89 -2.63
C GLU A 65 14.79 -10.10 -1.46
N VAL A 66 13.85 -9.20 -1.74
CA VAL A 66 13.14 -8.43 -0.71
C VAL A 66 12.23 -9.34 0.11
N ILE A 67 11.51 -10.25 -0.55
CA ILE A 67 10.67 -11.24 0.14
C ILE A 67 11.50 -12.07 1.11
N ASP A 68 12.69 -12.52 0.71
CA ASP A 68 13.59 -13.29 1.56
C ASP A 68 14.11 -12.47 2.74
N ILE A 69 14.43 -11.18 2.55
CA ILE A 69 14.75 -10.27 3.66
C ILE A 69 13.57 -10.22 4.64
N LEU A 70 12.34 -10.00 4.17
CA LEU A 70 11.16 -9.91 5.02
C LEU A 70 10.90 -11.21 5.78
N LYS A 71 11.07 -12.37 5.13
CA LYS A 71 10.93 -13.70 5.76
C LYS A 71 11.96 -13.90 6.88
N ARG A 72 13.23 -13.56 6.64
CA ARG A 72 14.31 -13.67 7.66
C ARG A 72 14.04 -12.85 8.92
N HIS A 73 13.32 -11.74 8.80
CA HIS A 73 12.96 -10.88 9.93
C HIS A 73 11.55 -11.13 10.48
N GLY A 74 10.82 -12.14 9.99
CA GLY A 74 9.46 -12.44 10.44
C GLY A 74 8.43 -11.36 10.07
N HIS A 75 8.71 -10.54 9.07
CA HIS A 75 7.84 -9.45 8.59
C HIS A 75 7.07 -9.82 7.32
N TRP A 76 7.29 -11.02 6.78
CA TRP A 76 6.56 -11.52 5.62
C TRP A 76 5.16 -12.01 6.00
N GLY A 77 4.14 -11.58 5.24
CA GLY A 77 2.72 -11.96 5.43
C GLY A 77 1.85 -10.86 6.03
#